data_AF-A0A2V8NC04-F1
#
_entry.id   AF-A0A2V8NC04-F1
#
_cell.length_a   1.000
_cell.length_b   1.000
_cell.length_c   1.000
_cell.angle_alpha   90.00
_cell.angle_beta   90.00
_cell.angle_gamma   90.00
#
_symmetry.space_group_name_H-M   'P 1'
#
loop_
_entity.id
_entity.type
_entity.pdbx_description
1 polymer ?
#
loop_
_entity_poly.entity_id
_entity_poly.type
_entity_poly.pdbx_seq_one_letter_code
_entity_poly.pdbx_strand_id
1 'polypeptide(L)'
;MDYLYDSEVAGIRRFLRLIVLRGGTFWKTNAYAPYPVWLWLNGHEWTKRQLEKAGIGYEALDNGFGSCNDPEKLQKVCDRLGPGAVKNFFWRWLDRLPSPFTPADMRAGYVYDLAFRQFEVSDTRVFERPQAGRMWFEA
;
A
#
# COMPACT_ATOMS: atom_id res chain seq x y z
N MET A 1 -22.30 -5.37 -12.89
CA MET A 1 -22.96 -5.73 -11.61
C MET A 1 -22.72 -4.56 -10.71
N ASP A 2 -23.66 -3.63 -10.77
CA ASP A 2 -23.46 -2.26 -10.30
C ASP A 2 -24.05 -2.16 -8.89
N TYR A 3 -23.17 -2.04 -7.90
CA TYR A 3 -23.55 -1.76 -6.53
C TYR A 3 -23.25 -0.30 -6.22
N LEU A 4 -24.17 0.56 -6.65
CA LEU A 4 -24.38 1.86 -6.02
C LEU A 4 -24.81 1.58 -4.57
N TYR A 5 -23.93 1.85 -3.61
CA TYR A 5 -24.29 1.86 -2.20
C TYR A 5 -24.20 3.29 -1.70
N ASP A 6 -25.36 3.87 -1.44
CA ASP A 6 -25.52 5.22 -0.94
C ASP A 6 -24.82 5.36 0.42
N SER A 7 -23.91 6.34 0.53
CA SER A 7 -23.02 6.50 1.68
C SER A 7 -23.68 7.13 2.91
N GLU A 8 -24.93 7.58 2.83
CA GLU A 8 -25.59 8.30 3.94
C GLU A 8 -26.46 7.41 4.85
N VAL A 9 -26.85 6.20 4.43
CA VAL A 9 -27.95 5.45 5.09
C VAL A 9 -27.53 4.64 6.34
N ALA A 10 -26.23 4.43 6.61
CA ALA A 10 -25.79 3.50 7.67
C ALA A 10 -24.58 3.93 8.54
N GLY A 11 -23.99 5.11 8.34
CA GLY A 11 -22.80 5.53 9.11
C GLY A 11 -21.57 4.63 8.88
N ILE A 12 -21.47 4.00 7.71
CA ILE A 12 -20.37 3.11 7.33
C ILE A 12 -19.40 3.90 6.45
N ARG A 13 -18.18 4.14 6.95
CA ARG A 13 -17.10 4.71 6.13
C ARG A 13 -16.22 3.59 5.60
N ARG A 14 -16.16 3.47 4.27
CA ARG A 14 -15.37 2.46 3.56
C ARG A 14 -14.00 3.01 3.17
N PHE A 15 -12.95 2.27 3.51
CA PHE A 15 -11.58 2.57 3.10
C PHE A 15 -10.87 1.28 2.64
N LEU A 16 -10.84 1.03 1.32
CA LEU A 16 -9.83 0.17 0.68
C LEU A 16 -8.52 0.99 0.52
N ARG A 17 -7.31 0.44 0.38
CA ARG A 17 -6.81 -0.95 0.38
C ARG A 17 -5.29 -0.95 0.65
N LEU A 18 -4.78 -2.14 0.97
CA LEU A 18 -3.52 -2.75 0.50
C LEU A 18 -2.28 -2.75 1.44
N ILE A 19 -1.71 -3.96 1.57
CA ILE A 19 -0.46 -4.43 2.22
C ILE A 19 -0.19 -3.95 3.65
N VAL A 20 -0.26 -4.90 4.58
CA VAL A 20 -0.03 -4.77 6.02
C VAL A 20 1.21 -5.57 6.46
N LEU A 21 2.05 -4.92 7.27
CA LEU A 21 2.61 -5.32 8.57
C LEU A 21 3.01 -3.99 9.26
N ARG A 22 3.30 -3.97 10.57
CA ARG A 22 3.69 -2.73 11.26
C ARG A 22 5.04 -2.20 10.76
N GLY A 23 5.17 -0.88 10.62
CA GLY A 23 6.40 -0.19 10.18
C GLY A 23 6.36 0.32 8.74
N GLY A 24 7.39 1.05 8.32
CA GLY A 24 7.41 1.79 7.05
C GLY A 24 7.74 0.95 5.80
N THR A 25 9.02 0.75 5.53
CA THR A 25 9.53 0.00 4.37
C THR A 25 10.94 -0.47 4.67
N PHE A 26 11.31 -1.68 4.24
CA PHE A 26 12.70 -2.14 4.32
C PHE A 26 13.24 -2.60 2.96
N TRP A 27 14.55 -2.43 2.80
CA TRP A 27 15.34 -2.97 1.70
C TRP A 27 16.45 -3.81 2.31
N LYS A 28 16.59 -5.06 1.85
CA LYS A 28 17.69 -5.94 2.22
C LYS A 28 18.32 -6.49 0.94
N THR A 29 19.64 -6.41 0.83
CA THR A 29 20.43 -7.01 -0.26
C THR A 29 21.42 -8.01 0.32
N ASN A 30 22.06 -8.79 -0.55
CA ASN A 30 23.12 -9.73 -0.21
C ASN A 30 24.32 -9.54 -1.16
N ALA A 31 25.53 -9.56 -0.61
CA ALA A 31 26.77 -9.43 -1.38
C ALA A 31 27.19 -10.74 -2.11
N TYR A 32 26.53 -11.87 -1.82
CA TYR A 32 26.76 -13.13 -2.54
C TYR A 32 25.81 -13.28 -3.73
N ALA A 33 26.36 -13.71 -4.87
CA ALA A 33 25.57 -14.07 -6.05
C ALA A 33 24.49 -15.13 -5.69
N PRO A 34 23.26 -15.03 -6.21
CA PRO A 34 22.78 -14.15 -7.29
C PRO A 34 22.29 -12.76 -6.81
N TYR A 35 22.85 -12.23 -5.73
CA TYR A 35 22.58 -10.88 -5.21
C TYR A 35 21.11 -10.58 -4.87
N PRO A 36 20.37 -11.49 -4.20
CA PRO A 36 18.94 -11.32 -3.96
C PRO A 36 18.61 -10.04 -3.19
N VAL A 37 17.60 -9.32 -3.67
CA VAL A 37 16.98 -8.19 -2.98
C VAL A 37 15.65 -8.64 -2.38
N TRP A 38 15.46 -8.39 -1.08
CA TRP A 38 14.16 -8.44 -0.42
C TRP A 38 13.65 -7.02 -0.20
N LEU A 39 12.49 -6.75 -0.79
CA LEU A 39 11.75 -5.51 -0.63
C LEU A 39 10.47 -5.79 0.16
N TRP A 40 10.15 -4.92 1.11
CA TRP A 40 8.89 -4.97 1.84
C TRP A 40 8.31 -3.57 1.97
N LEU A 41 7.03 -3.40 1.63
CA LEU A 41 6.34 -2.12 1.49
C LEU A 41 5.05 -2.15 2.32
N ASN A 42 4.80 -1.12 3.14
CA ASN A 42 3.52 -0.90 3.78
C ASN A 42 2.65 0.03 2.93
N GLY A 43 1.48 -0.44 2.50
CA GLY A 43 0.57 0.36 1.68
C GLY A 43 -0.21 1.41 2.48
N HIS A 44 -0.57 1.13 3.74
CA HIS A 44 -1.18 2.13 4.61
C HIS A 44 -0.23 3.30 4.89
N GLU A 45 1.04 3.06 5.22
CA GLU A 45 2.04 4.14 5.38
C GLU A 45 2.28 4.89 4.07
N TRP A 46 2.34 4.19 2.92
CA TRP A 46 2.41 4.86 1.62
C TRP A 46 1.20 5.78 1.37
N THR A 47 -0.01 5.33 1.69
CA THR A 47 -1.26 6.09 1.54
C THR A 47 -1.29 7.29 2.48
N LYS A 48 -0.95 7.12 3.77
CA LYS A 48 -0.77 8.22 4.75
C LYS A 48 0.14 9.32 4.17
N ARG A 49 1.29 8.94 3.60
CA ARG A 49 2.22 9.88 2.94
C ARG A 49 1.69 10.52 1.66
N GLN A 50 0.67 9.97 0.99
CA GLN A 50 0.01 10.65 -0.12
C GLN A 50 -1.08 11.62 0.39
N LEU A 51 -1.81 11.27 1.45
CA LEU A 51 -2.80 12.17 2.09
C LEU A 51 -2.12 13.42 2.65
N GLU A 52 -0.99 13.26 3.35
CA GLU A 52 -0.14 14.36 3.84
C GLU A 52 0.24 15.32 2.70
N LYS A 53 0.72 14.78 1.58
CA LYS A 53 1.09 15.58 0.38
C LYS A 53 -0.10 16.26 -0.29
N ALA A 54 -1.29 15.69 -0.16
CA ALA A 54 -2.53 16.24 -0.70
C ALA A 54 -3.23 17.22 0.28
N GLY A 55 -2.68 17.42 1.49
CA GLY A 55 -3.30 18.25 2.53
C GLY A 55 -4.61 17.67 3.09
N ILE A 56 -4.83 16.36 2.95
CA ILE A 56 -6.07 15.70 3.39
C ILE A 56 -5.91 15.25 4.84
N GLY A 57 -6.74 15.81 5.73
CA GLY A 57 -6.81 15.40 7.13
C GLY A 57 -7.32 13.97 7.31
N TYR A 58 -6.68 13.23 8.21
CA TYR A 58 -7.08 11.87 8.60
C TYR A 58 -6.60 11.56 10.02
N GLU A 59 -7.24 10.57 10.64
CA GLU A 59 -6.85 10.01 11.93
C GLU A 59 -6.17 8.65 11.70
N ALA A 60 -4.94 8.51 12.16
CA ALA A 60 -4.14 7.30 11.97
C ALA A 60 -4.50 6.22 12.99
N LEU A 61 -4.65 4.97 12.51
CA LEU A 61 -4.56 3.78 13.35
C LEU A 61 -3.25 3.02 13.03
N ASP A 62 -2.84 2.13 13.95
CA ASP A 62 -1.61 1.32 13.82
C ASP A 62 -1.50 0.62 12.46
N ASN A 63 -2.61 0.03 11.98
CA ASN A 63 -2.72 -0.65 10.69
C ASN A 63 -3.94 -0.14 9.87
N GLY A 64 -4.25 1.16 9.90
CA GLY A 64 -5.36 1.70 9.11
C GLY A 64 -5.65 3.18 9.34
N PHE A 65 -6.91 3.56 9.06
CA PHE A 65 -7.45 4.92 9.19
C PHE A 65 -8.68 4.86 10.08
N GLY A 66 -8.76 5.71 11.11
CA GLY A 66 -9.94 5.84 11.97
C GLY A 66 -10.98 6.77 11.35
N SER A 67 -10.51 7.87 10.78
CA SER A 67 -11.33 8.84 10.05
C SER A 67 -10.52 9.52 8.95
N CYS A 68 -11.20 10.10 7.96
CA CYS A 68 -10.59 10.90 6.90
C CYS A 68 -11.60 11.95 6.41
N ASN A 69 -11.10 13.15 6.11
CA ASN A 69 -11.90 14.28 5.63
C ASN A 69 -12.39 14.09 4.19
N ASP A 70 -11.73 13.22 3.40
CA ASP A 70 -12.11 12.93 2.02
C ASP A 70 -11.94 11.42 1.71
N PRO A 71 -12.95 10.60 2.06
CA PRO A 71 -12.91 9.15 1.84
C PRO A 71 -12.76 8.75 0.37
N GLU A 72 -13.33 9.51 -0.56
CA GLU A 72 -13.19 9.25 -1.98
C GLU A 72 -11.76 9.45 -2.49
N LYS A 73 -11.09 10.54 -2.09
CA LYS A 73 -9.69 10.76 -2.45
C LYS A 73 -8.78 9.74 -1.77
N LEU A 74 -9.06 9.34 -0.53
CA LEU A 74 -8.36 8.23 0.13
C LEU A 74 -8.48 6.93 -0.67
N GLN A 75 -9.70 6.57 -1.09
CA GLN A 75 -9.93 5.42 -1.97
C GLN A 75 -9.13 5.52 -3.28
N LYS A 76 -9.25 6.64 -4.00
CA LYS A 76 -8.52 6.93 -5.26
C LYS A 76 -7.00 6.94 -5.07
N VAL A 77 -6.48 7.24 -3.88
CA VAL A 77 -5.06 7.11 -3.53
C VAL A 77 -4.68 5.63 -3.41
N CYS A 78 -5.42 4.85 -2.62
CA CYS A 78 -5.15 3.42 -2.45
C CYS A 78 -5.20 2.65 -3.78
N ASP A 79 -6.16 2.97 -4.66
CA ASP A 79 -6.31 2.33 -5.98
C ASP A 79 -5.12 2.61 -6.92
N ARG A 80 -4.32 3.66 -6.65
CA ARG A 80 -3.07 3.94 -7.38
C ARG A 80 -1.88 3.10 -6.92
N LEU A 81 -1.98 2.37 -5.80
CA LEU A 81 -0.91 1.49 -5.30
C LEU A 81 -0.88 0.16 -6.07
N GLY A 82 -0.62 0.24 -7.38
CA GLY A 82 -0.52 -0.92 -8.28
C GLY A 82 0.92 -1.38 -8.55
N PRO A 83 1.12 -2.39 -9.42
CA PRO A 83 2.44 -2.92 -9.77
C PRO A 83 3.42 -1.87 -10.29
N GLY A 84 2.94 -0.83 -10.97
CA GLY A 84 3.76 0.29 -11.42
C GLY A 84 4.37 1.11 -10.27
N ALA A 85 3.63 1.30 -9.17
CA ALA A 85 4.14 1.99 -7.99
C ALA A 85 5.26 1.18 -7.30
N VAL A 86 5.11 -0.14 -7.22
CA VAL A 86 6.12 -1.06 -6.69
C VAL A 86 7.37 -1.09 -7.56
N LYS A 87 7.22 -1.22 -8.90
CA LYS A 87 8.34 -1.18 -9.85
C LYS A 87 9.08 0.17 -9.79
N ASN A 88 8.35 1.29 -9.77
CA ASN A 88 8.95 2.62 -9.66
C ASN A 88 9.67 2.83 -8.32
N PHE A 89 9.15 2.27 -7.22
CA PHE A 89 9.86 2.27 -5.94
C PHE A 89 11.17 1.50 -6.04
N PHE A 90 11.13 0.28 -6.58
CA PHE A 90 12.31 -0.59 -6.72
C PHE A 90 13.40 0.07 -7.55
N TRP A 91 13.10 0.49 -8.79
CA TRP A 91 14.09 1.09 -9.69
C TRP A 91 14.70 2.38 -9.15
N ARG A 92 13.88 3.25 -8.52
CA ARG A 92 14.37 4.49 -7.89
C ARG A 92 15.39 4.24 -6.77
N TRP A 93 15.24 3.15 -6.03
CA TRP A 93 16.15 2.79 -4.93
C TRP A 93 17.32 1.95 -5.40
N LEU A 94 17.17 1.08 -6.40
CA LEU A 94 18.27 0.36 -7.02
C LEU A 94 19.33 1.33 -7.60
N ASP A 95 18.88 2.43 -8.19
CA ASP A 95 19.70 3.55 -8.69
C ASP A 95 20.45 4.32 -7.58
N ARG A 96 20.01 4.22 -6.32
CA ARG A 96 20.55 5.00 -5.18
C ARG A 96 21.36 4.17 -4.18
N LEU A 97 21.13 2.87 -4.15
CA LEU A 97 21.77 1.96 -3.20
C LEU A 97 22.94 1.25 -3.88
N PRO A 98 23.96 0.80 -3.11
CA PRO A 98 25.06 0.03 -3.67
C PRO A 98 24.56 -1.21 -4.42
N SER A 99 24.87 -1.27 -5.72
CA SER A 99 24.53 -2.36 -6.63
C SER A 99 25.81 -3.09 -7.05
N PRO A 100 25.82 -4.43 -7.11
CA PRO A 100 26.92 -5.19 -7.71
C PRO A 100 26.92 -5.10 -9.25
N PHE A 101 25.78 -4.78 -9.85
CA PHE A 101 25.65 -4.57 -11.29
C PHE A 101 26.00 -3.13 -11.67
N THR A 102 26.89 -2.98 -12.65
CA THR A 102 27.19 -1.70 -13.28
C THR A 102 26.10 -1.33 -14.29
N PRO A 103 26.05 -0.06 -14.74
CA PRO A 103 25.18 0.34 -15.85
C PRO A 103 25.46 -0.41 -17.16
N ALA A 104 26.65 -1.00 -17.34
CA ALA A 104 26.95 -1.84 -18.50
C ALA A 104 26.28 -3.21 -18.40
N ASP A 105 26.32 -3.84 -17.23
CA ASP A 105 25.69 -5.14 -16.97
C ASP A 105 24.16 -5.05 -17.13
N MET A 106 23.56 -3.99 -16.61
CA MET A 106 22.12 -3.74 -16.77
C MET A 106 21.72 -3.56 -18.25
N ARG A 107 22.56 -2.92 -19.08
CA ARG A 107 22.36 -2.82 -20.54
C ARG A 107 22.57 -4.15 -21.26
N ALA A 108 23.41 -5.04 -20.73
CA ALA A 108 23.60 -6.40 -21.23
C ALA A 108 22.48 -7.37 -20.79
N GLY A 109 21.50 -6.91 -19.99
CA GLY A 109 20.36 -7.70 -19.55
C GLY A 109 20.50 -8.33 -18.16
N TYR A 110 21.57 -8.05 -17.41
CA TYR A 110 21.69 -8.45 -16.01
C TYR A 110 20.83 -7.55 -15.13
N VAL A 111 19.55 -7.92 -15.01
CA VAL A 111 18.51 -7.19 -14.27
C VAL A 111 17.71 -8.10 -13.35
N TYR A 112 17.05 -7.49 -12.36
CA TYR A 112 16.16 -8.20 -11.44
C TYR A 112 14.78 -8.41 -12.04
N ASP A 113 14.25 -9.64 -11.91
CA ASP A 113 12.81 -9.89 -11.98
C ASP A 113 12.20 -9.82 -10.56
N LEU A 114 10.95 -9.37 -10.46
CA LEU A 114 10.29 -9.06 -9.20
C LEU A 114 9.15 -10.04 -8.92
N ALA A 115 9.35 -10.95 -7.97
CA ALA A 115 8.35 -11.89 -7.49
C ALA A 115 7.82 -11.52 -6.10
N PHE A 116 6.52 -11.70 -5.87
CA PHE A 116 5.92 -11.60 -4.54
C PHE A 116 6.17 -12.89 -3.75
N ARG A 117 6.73 -12.78 -2.53
CA ARG A 117 6.78 -13.89 -1.56
C ARG A 117 5.52 -14.00 -0.72
N GLN A 118 4.95 -12.86 -0.35
CA GLN A 118 3.75 -12.71 0.47
C GLN A 118 3.06 -11.42 0.04
N PHE A 119 1.73 -11.42 0.08
CA PHE A 119 0.90 -10.30 -0.33
C PHE A 119 -0.35 -10.29 0.55
N GLU A 120 -0.58 -9.18 1.24
CA GLU A 120 -1.70 -9.01 2.17
C GLU A 120 -2.66 -7.93 1.68
N VAL A 121 -3.95 -8.18 1.87
CA VAL A 121 -5.03 -7.36 1.35
C VAL A 121 -6.11 -7.21 2.41
N SER A 122 -6.40 -5.97 2.78
CA SER A 122 -7.47 -5.59 3.72
C SER A 122 -8.61 -4.86 2.99
N ASP A 123 -9.85 -5.09 3.44
CA ASP A 123 -10.98 -4.15 3.27
C ASP A 123 -11.28 -3.59 4.66
N THR A 124 -10.89 -2.34 4.93
CA THR A 124 -11.06 -1.73 6.25
C THR A 124 -12.38 -0.97 6.28
N ARG A 125 -13.27 -1.41 7.17
CA ARG A 125 -14.56 -0.77 7.44
C ARG A 125 -14.54 -0.15 8.83
N VAL A 126 -14.90 1.12 8.91
CA VAL A 126 -15.11 1.82 10.18
C VAL A 126 -16.61 2.04 10.35
N PHE A 127 -17.12 1.65 11.51
CA PHE A 127 -18.53 1.73 11.89
C PHE A 127 -18.68 2.65 13.09
N GLU A 128 -19.59 3.61 13.02
CA GLU A 128 -19.89 4.51 14.15
C GLU A 128 -20.57 3.78 15.33
N ARG A 129 -21.21 2.63 15.06
CA ARG A 129 -21.94 1.83 16.06
C ARG A 129 -21.53 0.35 15.98
N PRO A 130 -21.18 -0.32 17.09
CA PRO A 130 -20.82 -1.74 17.09
C PRO A 130 -21.87 -2.67 16.46
N GLN A 131 -23.16 -2.31 16.57
CA GLN A 131 -24.28 -3.06 16.00
C GLN A 131 -24.21 -3.11 14.46
N ALA A 132 -23.79 -2.02 13.80
CA ALA A 132 -23.66 -1.98 12.35
C ALA A 132 -22.51 -2.89 11.87
N GLY A 133 -21.42 -2.97 12.63
CA GLY A 133 -20.34 -3.92 12.38
C GLY A 133 -20.81 -5.37 12.52
N ARG A 134 -21.60 -5.68 13.55
CA ARG A 134 -22.24 -7.01 13.71
C ARG A 134 -23.14 -7.35 12.53
N MET A 135 -24.08 -6.46 12.17
CA MET A 135 -25.00 -6.68 11.05
C MET A 135 -24.27 -6.89 9.72
N TRP A 136 -23.10 -6.26 9.51
CA TRP A 136 -22.29 -6.47 8.32
C TRP A 136 -21.61 -7.85 8.25
N PHE A 137 -21.30 -8.48 9.39
CA PHE A 137 -20.72 -9.83 9.44
C PHE A 137 -21.75 -10.96 9.52
N GLU A 138 -22.98 -10.66 9.93
CA GLU A 138 -24.06 -11.64 10.14
C GLU A 138 -25.12 -11.63 9.01
N ALA A 139 -24.89 -10.88 7.92
CA ALA A 139 -25.74 -10.78 6.72
C ALA A 139 -25.18 -11.56 5.52
#